data_AF-D5GC67-F1
#
_entry.id   AF-D5GC67-F1
#
_cell.length_a   1.000
_cell.length_b   1.000
_cell.length_c   1.000
_cell.angle_alpha   90.00
_cell.angle_beta   90.00
_cell.angle_gamma   90.00
#
_symmetry.space_group_name_H-M   'P 1'
#
loop_
_entity.id
_entity.type
_entity.pdbx_description
1 polymer ?
#
loop_
_entity_poly.entity_id
_entity_poly.type
_entity_poly.pdbx_seq_one_letter_code
_entity_poly.pdbx_strand_id
1 'polypeptide(L)'
;MPKQKPGVSTFLPTFIAGYISDSSASTSSTAPPKRNKGPPEKKQRKNRMGQQARRALWAKKYGQNAAHLKEGTQRKEDRRGGGEKRKKEGQTEGKLHPSWEAARKAREGKMAVVQEALRGGGGRKVVFD
;
A
#
# COMPACT_ATOMS: atom_id res chain seq x y z
N MET A 1 -71.31 -17.03 17.81
CA MET A 1 -70.34 -18.10 17.49
C MET A 1 -69.20 -17.51 16.67
N PRO A 2 -67.96 -17.43 17.19
CA PRO A 2 -66.84 -17.03 16.35
C PRO A 2 -66.47 -18.16 15.36
N LYS A 3 -66.32 -17.82 14.08
CA LYS A 3 -65.86 -18.74 13.02
C LYS A 3 -64.33 -18.70 12.94
N GLN A 4 -63.67 -19.85 13.03
CA GLN A 4 -62.22 -19.99 12.84
C GLN A 4 -61.87 -20.02 11.34
N LYS A 5 -60.74 -19.41 10.95
CA LYS A 5 -60.20 -19.44 9.57
C LYS A 5 -59.09 -20.51 9.48
N PRO A 6 -58.99 -21.28 8.38
CA PRO A 6 -57.99 -22.35 8.25
C PRO A 6 -56.56 -21.81 8.14
N GLY A 7 -55.63 -22.52 8.78
CA GLY A 7 -54.23 -22.12 8.96
C GLY A 7 -53.35 -22.24 7.72
N VAL A 8 -52.21 -21.56 7.77
CA VAL A 8 -51.18 -21.51 6.72
C VAL A 8 -50.47 -22.87 6.65
N SER A 9 -50.62 -23.58 5.53
CA SER A 9 -49.96 -24.87 5.31
C SER A 9 -48.47 -24.66 5.03
N THR A 10 -47.62 -25.08 5.94
CA THR A 10 -46.16 -25.09 5.79
C THR A 10 -45.72 -26.39 5.11
N PHE A 11 -45.96 -26.49 3.79
CA PHE A 11 -45.31 -27.53 3.01
C PHE A 11 -43.80 -27.25 2.94
N LEU A 12 -43.02 -28.17 3.49
CA LEU A 12 -41.56 -28.20 3.37
C LEU A 12 -41.18 -28.58 1.93
N PRO A 13 -40.11 -28.00 1.35
CA PRO A 13 -39.64 -28.41 0.03
C PRO A 13 -39.30 -29.89 0.03
N THR A 14 -39.85 -30.62 -0.94
CA THR A 14 -39.50 -32.02 -1.18
C THR A 14 -38.01 -32.11 -1.50
N PHE A 15 -37.31 -33.05 -0.85
CA PHE A 15 -35.87 -33.24 -1.03
C PHE A 15 -35.57 -33.58 -2.50
N ILE A 16 -34.87 -32.68 -3.19
CA ILE A 16 -34.39 -32.91 -4.56
C ILE A 16 -33.07 -33.67 -4.48
N ALA A 17 -33.08 -34.90 -5.01
CA ALA A 17 -31.96 -35.74 -5.42
C ALA A 17 -30.74 -35.83 -4.47
N GLY A 18 -30.67 -36.92 -3.69
CA GLY A 18 -29.48 -37.23 -2.90
C GLY A 18 -29.43 -38.61 -2.25
N TYR A 19 -30.11 -39.63 -2.78
CA TYR A 19 -29.92 -41.01 -2.32
C TYR A 19 -28.85 -41.69 -3.18
N ILE A 20 -27.62 -41.75 -2.68
CA ILE A 20 -26.56 -42.57 -3.26
C ILE A 20 -26.68 -43.95 -2.61
N SER A 21 -27.19 -44.92 -3.37
CA SER A 21 -27.18 -46.32 -2.98
C SER A 21 -25.89 -46.94 -3.53
N ASP A 22 -24.97 -47.32 -2.65
CA ASP A 22 -23.74 -48.03 -3.04
C ASP A 22 -23.93 -49.53 -2.84
N SER A 23 -24.24 -50.23 -3.93
CA SER A 23 -24.19 -51.68 -4.04
C SER A 23 -23.34 -52.03 -5.26
N SER A 24 -22.15 -52.59 -5.00
CA SER A 24 -21.31 -53.34 -5.95
C SER A 24 -20.79 -52.54 -7.16
N ALA A 25 -19.67 -51.85 -6.99
CA ALA A 25 -18.43 -52.05 -7.76
C ALA A 25 -17.53 -50.80 -7.68
N SER A 26 -16.31 -51.02 -7.18
CA SER A 26 -15.19 -50.08 -7.19
C SER A 26 -15.44 -48.78 -6.43
N THR A 27 -14.90 -48.72 -5.21
CA THR A 27 -14.51 -47.48 -4.55
C THR A 27 -13.53 -46.73 -5.45
N SER A 28 -14.04 -46.04 -6.47
CA SER A 28 -13.29 -44.98 -7.13
C SER A 28 -13.10 -43.95 -6.04
N SER A 29 -11.90 -43.96 -5.49
CA SER A 29 -11.50 -43.11 -4.40
C SER A 29 -11.78 -41.67 -4.80
N THR A 30 -12.88 -41.11 -4.29
CA THR A 30 -13.10 -39.66 -4.14
C THR A 30 -12.13 -39.12 -3.07
N ALA A 31 -10.93 -39.68 -2.98
CA ALA A 31 -9.80 -39.02 -2.42
C ALA A 31 -9.30 -38.10 -3.54
N PRO A 32 -9.42 -36.76 -3.42
CA PRO A 32 -8.82 -35.87 -4.39
C PRO A 32 -7.34 -36.27 -4.52
N PRO A 33 -6.79 -36.41 -5.74
CA PRO A 33 -5.41 -36.83 -5.91
C PRO A 33 -4.54 -35.95 -5.00
N LYS A 34 -3.66 -36.58 -4.21
CA LYS A 34 -2.68 -35.87 -3.39
C LYS A 34 -1.69 -35.18 -4.33
N ARG A 35 -2.12 -34.07 -4.92
CA ARG A 35 -1.24 -33.16 -5.64
C ARG A 35 -0.27 -32.65 -4.60
N ASN A 36 1.02 -32.88 -4.81
CA ASN A 36 2.08 -32.17 -4.11
C ASN A 36 1.82 -30.69 -4.37
N LYS A 37 1.11 -30.03 -3.46
CA LYS A 37 0.95 -28.58 -3.49
C LYS A 37 2.38 -28.08 -3.36
N GLY A 38 2.87 -27.43 -4.41
CA GLY A 38 4.16 -26.75 -4.36
C GLY A 38 4.21 -25.80 -3.16
N PRO A 39 5.39 -25.27 -2.84
CA PRO A 39 5.54 -24.36 -1.71
C PRO A 39 4.41 -23.34 -1.68
N PRO A 40 3.76 -23.12 -0.52
CA PRO A 40 2.57 -22.29 -0.43
C PRO A 40 2.86 -20.92 -1.03
N GLU A 41 1.91 -20.40 -1.82
CA GLU A 41 2.05 -19.06 -2.38
C GLU A 41 2.32 -18.04 -1.28
N LYS A 42 3.20 -17.09 -1.58
CA LYS A 42 3.59 -16.06 -0.62
C LYS A 42 2.34 -15.27 -0.23
N LYS A 43 2.02 -15.25 1.06
CA LYS A 43 0.90 -14.49 1.61
C LYS A 43 1.05 -13.02 1.21
N GLN A 44 0.11 -12.52 0.40
CA GLN A 44 0.08 -11.10 0.03
C GLN A 44 -0.13 -10.26 1.29
N ARG A 45 0.68 -9.22 1.48
CA ARG A 45 0.57 -8.35 2.65
C ARG A 45 -0.74 -7.57 2.58
N LYS A 46 -1.43 -7.44 3.71
CA LYS A 46 -2.72 -6.71 3.84
C LYS A 46 -2.58 -5.18 3.79
N ASN A 47 -1.37 -4.68 3.54
CA ASN A 47 -1.10 -3.25 3.53
C ASN A 47 -1.55 -2.66 2.20
N ARG A 48 -2.17 -1.47 2.25
CA ARG A 48 -2.47 -0.70 1.05
C ARG A 48 -1.16 -0.41 0.31
N MET A 49 -1.14 -0.74 -0.97
CA MET A 49 0.02 -0.45 -1.81
C MET A 49 0.32 1.05 -1.87
N GLY A 50 1.60 1.38 -2.05
CA GLY A 50 2.10 2.74 -2.14
C GLY A 50 1.56 3.51 -3.35
N GLN A 51 1.76 4.82 -3.38
CA GLN A 51 1.15 5.71 -4.37
C GLN A 51 1.51 5.36 -5.82
N GLN A 52 2.76 4.94 -6.07
CA GLN A 52 3.20 4.54 -7.41
C GLN A 52 2.48 3.27 -7.89
N ALA A 53 2.34 2.28 -7.01
CA ALA A 53 1.62 1.05 -7.34
C ALA A 53 0.12 1.30 -7.57
N ARG A 54 -0.49 2.21 -6.79
CA ARG A 54 -1.88 2.64 -7.01
C ARG A 54 -2.07 3.29 -8.37
N ARG A 55 -1.15 4.20 -8.75
CA ARG A 55 -1.14 4.82 -10.08
C ARG A 55 -0.98 3.76 -11.16
N ALA A 56 -0.08 2.78 -10.98
CA ALA A 56 0.09 1.69 -11.92
C ALA A 56 -1.17 0.83 -12.06
N LEU A 57 -1.87 0.51 -10.96
CA LEU A 57 -3.16 -0.18 -11.04
C LEU A 57 -4.19 0.66 -11.79
N TRP A 58 -4.29 1.95 -11.50
CA TRP A 58 -5.19 2.84 -12.23
C TRP A 58 -4.84 2.98 -13.71
N ALA A 59 -3.56 3.06 -14.07
CA ALA A 59 -3.10 3.06 -15.46
C ALA A 59 -3.47 1.75 -16.15
N LYS A 60 -3.35 0.60 -15.47
CA LYS A 60 -3.80 -0.69 -16.01
C LYS A 60 -5.33 -0.74 -16.19
N LYS A 61 -6.11 -0.18 -15.27
CA LYS A 61 -7.58 -0.18 -15.34
C LYS A 61 -8.15 0.77 -16.39
N TYR A 62 -7.54 1.94 -16.56
CA TYR A 62 -8.10 3.03 -17.39
C TYR A 62 -7.23 3.41 -18.59
N GLY A 63 -6.04 2.83 -18.73
CA GLY A 63 -5.12 3.14 -19.83
C GLY A 63 -4.83 4.64 -19.94
N GLN A 64 -4.93 5.17 -21.17
CA GLN A 64 -4.76 6.59 -21.48
C GLN A 64 -5.80 7.49 -20.81
N ASN A 65 -6.92 6.93 -20.33
CA ASN A 65 -7.95 7.68 -19.63
C ASN A 65 -7.67 7.91 -18.14
N ALA A 66 -6.60 7.34 -17.60
CA ALA A 66 -6.26 7.52 -16.19
C ALA A 66 -5.95 9.00 -15.86
N ALA A 67 -6.61 9.55 -14.85
CA ALA A 67 -6.50 10.97 -14.47
C ALA A 67 -5.05 11.44 -14.30
N HIS A 68 -4.21 10.65 -13.62
CA HIS A 68 -2.81 10.99 -13.41
C HIS A 68 -1.94 11.01 -14.69
N LEU A 69 -2.33 10.28 -15.73
CA LEU A 69 -1.65 10.34 -17.03
C LEU A 69 -2.12 11.57 -17.81
N LYS A 70 -3.41 11.89 -17.79
CA LYS A 70 -3.98 13.11 -18.39
C LYS A 70 -3.42 14.39 -17.77
N GLU A 71 -3.38 14.46 -16.45
CA GLU A 71 -2.75 15.57 -15.72
C GLU A 71 -1.24 15.61 -15.96
N GLY A 72 -0.60 14.43 -16.05
CA GLY A 72 0.82 14.30 -16.33
C GLY A 72 1.20 14.82 -17.72
N THR A 73 0.39 14.54 -18.75
CA THR A 73 0.59 15.02 -20.12
C THR A 73 0.32 16.52 -20.22
N GLN A 74 -0.79 17.01 -19.65
CA GLN A 74 -1.08 18.45 -19.65
C GLN A 74 0.01 19.25 -18.92
N ARG A 75 0.41 18.81 -17.72
CA ARG A 75 1.52 19.47 -17.01
C ARG A 75 2.85 19.40 -17.76
N LYS A 76 3.09 18.33 -18.51
CA LYS A 76 4.30 18.16 -19.34
C LYS A 76 4.25 19.05 -20.58
N GLU A 77 3.08 19.23 -21.16
CA GLU A 77 2.80 20.13 -22.28
C GLU A 77 2.93 21.60 -21.83
N ASP A 78 2.31 21.98 -20.71
CA ASP A 78 2.48 23.30 -20.08
C ASP A 78 3.95 23.61 -19.79
N ARG A 79 4.73 22.60 -19.38
CA ARG A 79 6.17 22.76 -19.12
C ARG A 79 7.01 22.86 -20.40
N ARG A 80 6.53 22.32 -21.52
CA ARG A 80 7.23 22.33 -22.81
C ARG A 80 6.87 23.55 -23.66
N GLY A 81 5.61 24.01 -23.59
CA GLY A 81 5.14 25.25 -24.23
C GLY A 81 5.41 26.50 -23.40
N GLY A 82 5.46 26.39 -22.08
CA GLY A 82 5.84 27.47 -21.15
C GLY A 82 7.34 27.50 -20.86
N GLY A 83 8.17 27.64 -21.90
CA GLY A 83 9.63 27.79 -21.79
C GLY A 83 10.08 29.09 -21.09
N GLU A 84 9.15 29.94 -20.67
CA GLU A 84 9.43 31.21 -20.03
C GLU A 84 8.38 31.45 -18.94
N LYS A 85 8.79 31.91 -17.75
CA LYS A 85 7.90 32.38 -16.65
C LYS A 85 7.24 31.33 -15.73
N ARG A 86 7.97 30.29 -15.34
CA ARG A 86 7.90 29.84 -13.94
C ARG A 86 9.22 30.12 -13.25
N LYS A 87 9.63 31.39 -13.26
CA LYS A 87 10.48 31.87 -12.18
C LYS A 87 9.74 31.53 -10.90
N LYS A 88 10.48 30.93 -9.97
CA LYS A 88 10.06 30.66 -8.61
C LYS A 88 10.03 32.00 -7.84
N GLU A 89 9.31 32.99 -8.38
CA GLU A 89 9.02 34.25 -7.72
C GLU A 89 7.87 33.94 -6.75
N GLY A 90 8.20 33.79 -5.46
CA GLY A 90 7.17 33.60 -4.45
C GLY A 90 7.57 32.89 -3.16
N GLN A 91 8.81 32.42 -2.97
CA GLN A 91 9.24 31.88 -1.66
C GLN A 91 10.73 32.14 -1.32
N THR A 92 11.30 33.25 -1.75
CA THR A 92 12.61 33.73 -1.26
C THR A 92 12.54 35.13 -0.61
N GLU A 93 11.33 35.69 -0.46
CA GLU A 93 11.11 36.99 0.20
C GLU A 93 10.12 36.90 1.37
N GLY A 94 9.65 35.70 1.70
CA GLY A 94 9.04 35.45 2.99
C GLY A 94 10.16 35.19 3.98
N LYS A 95 10.29 36.04 5.01
CA LYS A 95 11.16 35.86 6.19
C LYS A 95 11.33 34.36 6.46
N LEU A 96 12.55 33.85 6.28
CA LEU A 96 12.89 32.47 6.61
C LEU A 96 12.44 32.25 8.06
N HIS A 97 11.48 31.36 8.29
CA HIS A 97 10.88 31.21 9.62
C HIS A 97 11.99 30.90 10.63
N PRO A 98 12.03 31.53 11.82
CA PRO A 98 13.17 31.45 12.76
C PRO A 98 13.50 30.02 13.22
N SER A 99 12.57 29.07 13.08
CA SER A 99 12.83 27.64 13.32
C SER A 99 13.78 26.99 12.30
N TRP A 100 13.98 27.60 11.13
CA TRP A 100 14.87 27.07 10.08
C TRP A 100 16.32 27.53 10.23
N GLU A 101 16.55 28.75 10.71
CA GLU A 101 17.87 29.24 11.10
C GLU A 101 18.44 28.44 12.29
N ALA A 102 17.58 28.14 13.27
CA ALA A 102 17.94 27.28 14.40
C ALA A 102 18.35 25.86 13.94
N ALA A 103 17.64 25.29 12.97
CA ALA A 103 17.98 23.97 12.42
C ALA A 103 19.31 23.98 11.64
N ARG A 104 19.64 25.07 10.95
CA ARG A 104 20.93 25.23 10.27
C ARG A 104 22.08 25.39 11.27
N LYS A 105 21.92 26.28 12.26
CA LYS A 105 22.92 26.49 13.33
C LYS A 105 23.14 25.24 14.17
N ALA A 106 22.10 24.45 14.43
CA ALA A 106 22.23 23.16 15.11
C ALA A 106 22.98 22.12 14.25
N ARG A 107 22.79 22.12 12.93
CA ARG A 107 23.55 21.23 12.02
C ARG A 107 25.01 21.66 11.91
N GLU A 108 25.29 22.95 11.80
CA GLU A 108 26.66 23.50 11.77
C GLU A 108 27.37 23.24 13.10
N GLY A 109 26.70 23.45 14.24
CA GLY A 109 27.24 23.10 15.56
C GLY A 109 27.52 21.59 15.69
N LYS A 110 26.63 20.72 15.23
CA LYS A 110 26.87 19.27 15.21
C LYS A 110 28.05 18.89 14.32
N MET A 111 28.18 19.53 13.15
CA MET A 111 29.31 19.28 12.24
C MET A 111 30.62 19.84 12.80
N ALA A 112 30.60 20.97 13.50
CA ALA A 112 31.77 21.52 14.19
C ALA A 112 32.21 20.61 15.34
N VAL A 113 31.28 20.09 16.15
CA VAL A 113 31.59 19.10 17.20
C VAL A 113 32.13 17.80 16.62
N VAL A 114 31.59 17.32 15.49
CA VAL A 114 32.09 16.13 14.81
C VAL A 114 33.48 16.40 14.20
N GLN A 115 33.71 17.58 13.62
CA GLN A 115 35.02 17.98 13.09
C GLN A 115 36.05 18.19 14.20
N GLU A 116 35.65 18.75 15.35
CA GLU A 116 36.49 18.91 16.53
C GLU A 116 36.81 17.55 17.16
N ALA A 117 35.84 16.64 17.25
CA ALA A 117 36.08 15.27 17.71
C ALA A 117 37.01 14.50 16.76
N LEU A 118 36.91 14.76 15.44
CA LEU A 118 37.78 14.16 14.44
C LEU A 118 39.19 14.77 14.47
N ARG A 119 39.31 16.09 14.72
CA ARG A 119 40.58 16.82 14.83
C ARG A 119 41.27 16.61 16.19
N GLY A 120 40.49 16.38 17.24
CA GLY A 120 40.91 16.11 18.61
C GLY A 120 41.11 14.63 18.91
N GLY A 121 41.45 13.82 17.90
CA GLY A 121 41.71 12.38 17.99
C GLY A 121 42.93 12.03 18.85
N GLY A 122 42.88 12.34 20.14
CA GLY A 122 43.88 12.01 21.14
C GLY A 122 43.21 11.88 22.50
N GLY A 123 42.61 10.71 22.76
CA GLY A 123 42.01 10.38 24.06
C GLY A 123 43.03 10.55 25.18
N ARG A 124 42.68 11.36 26.20
CA ARG A 124 43.53 11.57 27.38
C ARG A 124 43.47 10.30 28.21
N LYS A 125 44.57 9.54 28.26
CA LYS A 125 44.70 8.36 29.13
C LYS A 125 44.80 8.85 30.57
N VAL A 126 43.79 8.54 31.37
CA VAL A 126 43.82 8.72 32.82
C VAL A 126 44.67 7.57 33.37
N VAL A 127 45.80 7.90 33.99
CA VAL A 127 46.59 6.96 34.80
C VAL A 127 46.17 7.22 36.25
N PHE A 128 45.71 6.17 36.93
CA PHE A 128 45.48 6.19 38.37
C PHE A 128 46.81 5.90 39.09
N ASP A 129 47.09 6.70 40.11
CA ASP A 129 48.19 6.53 41.09
C ASP A 129 47.88 5.37 42.06
#